data_AF-A0A9C8TWL3-F1
#
_entry.id   AF-A0A9C8TWL3-F1
#
_cell.length_a   1.000
_cell.length_b   1.000
_cell.length_c   1.000
_cell.angle_alpha   90.00
_cell.angle_beta   90.00
_cell.angle_gamma   90.00
#
_symmetry.space_group_name_H-M   'P 1'
#
loop_
_entity.id
_entity.type
_entity.pdbx_description
1 polymer ?
#
loop_
_entity_poly.entity_id
_entity_poly.type
_entity_poly.pdbx_seq_one_letter_code
_entity_poly.pdbx_strand_id
1 'polypeptide(L)'
;ILAALAVGRRVDLETITVEGIEPLQGEDIRFGDELGYVVKLLAIASRQGEAISLRVHPAFIRRDHPLARVDGPFNAVCIYGHVVGHTMTYGRGAGGPATASAVVADIVDVALGNAQRRFEHLGVWPDLCEPAKVVPNDDIRSRYYLHVTCADSPDVLAQIAHVLGAHDIGIASVLQHEPLTPGSQAVPLVITTYEAAEGNLTGALKEIDALPVTKRRTFFIRIVDEHPEPQF
;
A
#
# COMPACT_ATOMS: atom_id res chain seq x y z
N ILE A 1 -11.38 -5.01 -11.18
CA ILE A 1 -10.99 -5.85 -12.35
C ILE A 1 -9.90 -6.86 -11.98
N LEU A 2 -8.64 -6.44 -11.74
CA LEU A 2 -7.53 -7.36 -11.45
C LEU A 2 -7.84 -8.35 -10.31
N ALA A 3 -8.36 -7.85 -9.18
CA ALA A 3 -8.75 -8.70 -8.06
C ALA A 3 -9.80 -9.74 -8.46
N ALA A 4 -10.86 -9.34 -9.17
CA ALA A 4 -11.93 -10.23 -9.61
C ALA A 4 -11.40 -11.36 -10.51
N LEU A 5 -10.52 -11.03 -11.46
CA LEU A 5 -9.87 -12.02 -12.32
C LEU A 5 -8.95 -12.95 -11.53
N ALA A 6 -8.24 -12.43 -10.53
CA ALA A 6 -7.31 -13.22 -9.72
C ALA A 6 -8.01 -14.23 -8.79
N VAL A 7 -9.16 -13.88 -8.22
CA VAL A 7 -9.86 -14.75 -7.25
C VAL A 7 -11.09 -15.47 -7.80
N GLY A 8 -11.53 -15.16 -9.02
CA GLY A 8 -12.73 -15.78 -9.59
C GLY A 8 -14.01 -15.39 -8.84
N ARG A 9 -14.10 -14.16 -8.35
CA ARG A 9 -15.25 -13.62 -7.58
C ARG A 9 -15.58 -12.20 -8.01
N ARG A 10 -16.82 -11.79 -7.78
CA ARG A 10 -17.22 -10.39 -7.98
C ARG A 10 -16.56 -9.51 -6.93
N VAL A 11 -16.00 -8.38 -7.36
CA VAL A 11 -15.42 -7.35 -6.49
C VAL A 11 -16.07 -6.02 -6.84
N ASP A 12 -16.81 -5.47 -5.89
CA ASP A 12 -17.53 -4.20 -6.02
C ASP A 12 -16.57 -3.05 -5.66
N LEU A 13 -16.61 -1.94 -6.40
CA LEU A 13 -15.65 -0.84 -6.26
C LEU A 13 -15.69 -0.22 -4.87
N GLU A 14 -16.87 -0.17 -4.26
CA GLU A 14 -17.15 0.36 -2.94
C GLU A 14 -16.44 -0.42 -1.82
N THR A 15 -16.00 -1.65 -2.11
CA THR A 15 -15.25 -2.49 -1.16
C THR A 15 -13.74 -2.22 -1.20
N ILE A 16 -13.28 -1.37 -2.12
CA ILE A 16 -11.86 -1.04 -2.28
C ILE A 16 -11.58 0.27 -1.56
N THR A 17 -10.65 0.23 -0.59
CA THR A 17 -10.18 1.45 0.08
C THR A 17 -9.26 2.23 -0.84
N VAL A 18 -9.51 3.52 -1.03
CA VAL A 18 -8.73 4.36 -1.94
C VAL A 18 -8.23 5.61 -1.23
N GLU A 19 -6.92 5.78 -1.22
CA GLU A 19 -6.21 6.95 -0.74
C GLU A 19 -5.31 7.49 -1.85
N GLY A 20 -5.36 8.80 -2.07
CA GLY A 20 -4.54 9.50 -3.06
C GLY A 20 -3.16 9.87 -2.52
N ILE A 21 -2.41 10.63 -3.33
CA ILE A 21 -1.04 11.07 -3.01
C ILE A 21 -0.99 12.53 -2.54
N GLU A 22 -2.12 13.23 -2.52
CA GLU A 22 -2.22 14.64 -2.15
C GLU A 22 -1.64 14.97 -0.76
N PRO A 23 -1.78 14.10 0.27
CA PRO A 23 -1.22 14.38 1.59
C PRO A 23 0.30 14.25 1.70
N LEU A 24 0.96 13.63 0.71
CA LEU A 24 2.38 13.30 0.75
C LEU A 24 3.25 14.57 0.73
N GLN A 25 4.14 14.72 1.71
CA GLN A 25 5.07 15.86 1.74
C GLN A 25 6.45 15.47 1.20
N GLY A 26 7.18 16.45 0.67
CA GLY A 26 8.54 16.23 0.15
C GLY A 26 9.51 15.73 1.24
N GLU A 27 9.26 16.10 2.50
CA GLU A 27 10.04 15.63 3.64
C GLU A 27 9.86 14.13 3.88
N ASP A 28 8.63 13.62 3.78
CA ASP A 28 8.35 12.18 3.92
C ASP A 28 9.07 11.37 2.85
N ILE A 29 9.10 11.88 1.61
CA ILE A 29 9.85 11.25 0.52
C ILE A 29 11.34 11.18 0.87
N ARG A 30 11.92 12.27 1.38
CA ARG A 30 13.34 12.32 1.79
C ARG A 30 13.63 11.39 2.95
N PHE A 31 12.80 11.41 3.99
CA PHE A 31 12.96 10.54 5.16
C PHE A 31 12.79 9.05 4.81
N GLY A 32 11.82 8.74 3.93
CA GLY A 32 11.68 7.40 3.38
C GLY A 32 12.91 6.97 2.59
N ASP A 33 13.49 7.88 1.80
CA ASP A 33 14.72 7.64 1.04
C ASP A 33 15.90 7.28 1.96
N GLU A 34 16.10 8.04 3.04
CA GLU A 34 17.12 7.78 4.07
C GLU A 34 16.96 6.40 4.73
N LEU A 35 15.73 5.93 4.89
CA LEU A 35 15.39 4.60 5.42
C LEU A 35 15.45 3.48 4.38
N GLY A 36 15.83 3.79 3.13
CA GLY A 36 15.98 2.83 2.04
C GLY A 36 14.66 2.45 1.35
N TYR A 37 13.64 3.31 1.43
CA TYR A 37 12.35 3.12 0.79
C TYR A 37 12.15 4.08 -0.40
N VAL A 38 11.22 3.70 -1.28
CA VAL A 38 10.68 4.53 -2.35
C VAL A 38 9.17 4.51 -2.23
N VAL A 39 8.54 5.68 -2.36
CA VAL A 39 7.07 5.77 -2.35
C VAL A 39 6.50 5.46 -3.73
N LYS A 40 5.48 4.62 -3.79
CA LYS A 40 4.70 4.33 -5.00
C LYS A 40 3.21 4.32 -4.64
N LEU A 41 2.34 4.73 -5.57
CA LEU A 41 0.90 4.52 -5.46
C LEU A 41 0.59 3.09 -5.90
N LEU A 42 0.19 2.22 -4.96
CA LEU A 42 -0.01 0.80 -5.24
C LEU A 42 -1.48 0.44 -5.18
N ALA A 43 -1.94 -0.37 -6.13
CA ALA A 43 -3.19 -1.12 -6.04
C ALA A 43 -2.87 -2.55 -5.60
N ILE A 44 -3.37 -2.96 -4.44
CA ILE A 44 -3.03 -4.22 -3.78
C ILE A 44 -4.29 -5.05 -3.57
N ALA A 45 -4.22 -6.28 -4.05
CA ALA A 45 -5.21 -7.32 -3.86
C ALA A 45 -4.48 -8.53 -3.26
N SER A 46 -4.74 -8.85 -1.99
CA SER A 46 -4.04 -9.93 -1.28
C SER A 46 -5.02 -10.86 -0.58
N ARG A 47 -4.87 -12.16 -0.80
CA ARG A 47 -5.73 -13.21 -0.23
C ARG A 47 -5.32 -13.48 1.22
N GLN A 48 -6.29 -13.47 2.12
CA GLN A 48 -6.15 -13.82 3.54
C GLN A 48 -7.14 -14.93 3.87
N GLY A 49 -6.70 -16.18 3.77
CA GLY A 49 -7.58 -17.34 3.86
C GLY A 49 -8.67 -17.32 2.79
N GLU A 50 -9.93 -17.26 3.20
CA GLU A 50 -11.09 -17.21 2.29
C GLU A 50 -11.51 -15.78 1.93
N ALA A 51 -10.87 -14.77 2.51
CA ALA A 51 -11.15 -13.36 2.25
C ALA A 51 -10.03 -12.72 1.43
N ILE A 52 -10.30 -11.53 0.91
CA ILE A 52 -9.34 -10.69 0.18
C ILE A 52 -9.29 -9.30 0.78
N SER A 53 -8.08 -8.77 1.00
CA SER A 53 -7.87 -7.35 1.29
C SER A 53 -7.71 -6.59 -0.02
N LEU A 54 -8.42 -5.47 -0.16
CA LEU A 54 -8.49 -4.67 -1.39
C LEU A 54 -8.22 -3.20 -1.06
N ARG A 55 -7.13 -2.65 -1.61
CA ARG A 55 -6.75 -1.27 -1.28
C ARG A 55 -5.90 -0.62 -2.37
N VAL A 56 -6.00 0.69 -2.46
CA VAL A 56 -5.18 1.58 -3.29
C VAL A 56 -4.69 2.71 -2.40
N HIS A 57 -3.40 2.84 -2.20
CA HIS A 57 -2.83 3.89 -1.35
C HIS A 57 -1.35 4.14 -1.69
N PRO A 58 -0.78 5.31 -1.34
CA PRO A 58 0.66 5.47 -1.30
C PRO A 58 1.26 4.46 -0.33
N ALA A 59 2.37 3.84 -0.75
CA ALA A 59 3.08 2.87 0.04
C ALA A 59 4.59 3.04 -0.14
N PHE A 60 5.33 2.84 0.95
CA PHE A 60 6.76 2.64 0.87
C PHE A 60 7.06 1.19 0.50
N ILE A 61 7.91 1.03 -0.50
CA ILE A 61 8.52 -0.26 -0.86
C ILE A 61 10.04 -0.11 -0.76
N ARG A 62 10.73 -1.22 -0.48
CA ARG A 62 12.19 -1.21 -0.41
C ARG A 62 12.79 -0.81 -1.77
N ARG A 63 13.89 -0.06 -1.76
CA ARG A 63 14.51 0.46 -2.99
C ARG A 63 15.02 -0.63 -3.94
N ASP A 64 15.38 -1.78 -3.40
CA ASP A 64 15.80 -2.96 -4.15
C ASP A 64 14.63 -3.74 -4.79
N HIS A 65 13.39 -3.48 -4.37
CA HIS A 65 12.20 -4.12 -4.94
C HIS A 65 12.02 -3.74 -6.43
N PRO A 66 11.68 -4.67 -7.34
CA PRO A 66 11.52 -4.38 -8.78
C PRO A 66 10.57 -3.22 -9.10
N LEU A 67 9.43 -3.13 -8.38
CA LEU A 67 8.48 -2.01 -8.51
C LEU A 67 9.07 -0.63 -8.19
N ALA A 68 10.14 -0.55 -7.39
CA ALA A 68 10.76 0.73 -7.03
C ALA A 68 11.36 1.43 -8.26
N ARG A 69 11.79 0.65 -9.26
CA ARG A 69 12.41 1.15 -10.51
C ARG A 69 11.42 1.47 -11.63
N VAL A 70 10.12 1.31 -11.38
CA VAL A 70 9.06 1.61 -12.36
C VAL A 70 8.76 3.09 -12.30
N ASP A 71 9.24 3.84 -13.29
CA ASP A 71 9.17 5.30 -13.32
C ASP A 71 8.50 5.84 -14.59
N GLY A 72 8.08 7.10 -14.53
CA GLY A 72 7.44 7.78 -15.66
C GLY A 72 6.07 7.18 -16.00
N PRO A 73 5.70 7.10 -17.29
CA PRO A 73 4.37 6.63 -17.72
C PRO A 73 4.26 5.08 -17.81
N PHE A 74 5.20 4.36 -17.18
CA PHE A 74 5.20 2.92 -17.17
C PHE A 74 4.40 2.39 -15.97
N ASN A 75 3.69 1.29 -16.21
CA ASN A 75 3.00 0.54 -15.19
C ASN A 75 3.67 -0.82 -15.04
N ALA A 76 3.52 -1.40 -13.85
CA ALA A 76 3.87 -2.78 -13.61
C ALA A 76 2.79 -3.48 -12.79
N VAL A 77 2.63 -4.77 -13.03
CA VAL A 77 1.74 -5.65 -12.28
C VAL A 77 2.56 -6.83 -11.76
N CYS A 78 2.69 -6.93 -10.44
CA CYS A 78 3.28 -8.08 -9.77
C CYS A 78 2.17 -9.08 -9.41
N ILE A 79 2.40 -10.36 -9.71
CA ILE A 79 1.52 -11.47 -9.37
C ILE A 79 2.35 -12.50 -8.62
N TYR A 80 1.92 -12.81 -7.40
CA TYR A 80 2.52 -13.82 -6.54
C TYR A 80 1.63 -15.06 -6.57
N GLY A 81 2.11 -16.12 -7.22
CA GLY A 81 1.41 -17.40 -7.29
C GLY A 81 2.11 -18.47 -6.45
N HIS A 82 1.34 -19.41 -5.91
CA HIS A 82 1.87 -20.47 -5.05
C HIS A 82 2.99 -21.31 -5.71
N VAL A 83 2.87 -21.62 -7.01
CA VAL A 83 3.82 -22.48 -7.73
C VAL A 83 4.74 -21.66 -8.65
N VAL A 84 4.18 -20.71 -9.40
CA VAL A 84 4.96 -19.87 -10.33
C VAL A 84 5.86 -18.86 -9.62
N GLY A 85 5.62 -18.62 -8.33
CA GLY A 85 6.34 -17.64 -7.54
C GLY A 85 5.99 -16.20 -7.95
N HIS A 86 6.99 -15.33 -7.91
CA HIS A 86 6.86 -13.92 -8.27
C HIS A 86 6.99 -13.72 -9.79
N THR A 87 5.95 -13.16 -10.40
CA THR A 87 5.96 -12.72 -11.81
C THR A 87 5.63 -11.24 -11.91
N MET A 88 6.25 -10.54 -12.86
CA MET A 88 6.04 -9.11 -13.10
C MET A 88 5.82 -8.84 -14.58
N THR A 89 4.72 -8.16 -14.90
CA THR A 89 4.48 -7.60 -16.24
C THR A 89 4.77 -6.11 -16.21
N TYR A 90 5.55 -5.60 -17.17
CA TYR A 90 5.97 -4.21 -17.24
C TYR A 90 5.73 -3.62 -18.64
N GLY A 91 5.21 -2.39 -18.71
CA GLY A 91 4.96 -1.73 -19.98
C GLY A 91 4.30 -0.35 -19.82
N ARG A 92 4.02 0.32 -20.95
CA ARG A 92 3.26 1.59 -20.92
C ARG A 92 1.81 1.29 -20.58
N GLY A 93 1.32 1.88 -19.48
CA GLY A 93 -0.07 1.70 -19.04
C GLY A 93 -1.04 2.75 -19.56
N ALA A 94 -0.54 3.82 -20.17
CA ALA A 94 -1.34 4.90 -20.73
C ALA A 94 -0.72 5.44 -22.03
N GLY A 95 -1.56 6.11 -22.84
CA GLY A 95 -1.18 6.73 -24.11
C GLY A 95 -1.84 6.06 -25.32
N GLY A 96 -2.24 6.88 -26.29
CA GLY A 96 -3.06 6.46 -27.44
C GLY A 96 -2.60 5.18 -28.13
N PRO A 97 -1.32 5.05 -28.56
CA PRO A 97 -0.84 3.84 -29.22
C PRO A 97 -0.86 2.58 -28.34
N ALA A 98 -0.49 2.69 -27.06
CA ALA A 98 -0.49 1.56 -26.14
C ALA A 98 -1.92 1.05 -25.88
N THR A 99 -2.86 1.97 -25.67
CA THR A 99 -4.29 1.63 -25.50
C THR A 99 -4.88 1.07 -26.79
N ALA A 100 -4.56 1.65 -27.95
CA ALA A 100 -5.03 1.15 -29.24
C ALA A 100 -4.55 -0.29 -29.52
N SER A 101 -3.32 -0.62 -29.12
CA SER A 101 -2.80 -1.99 -29.23
C SER A 101 -3.64 -3.01 -28.45
N ALA A 102 -4.09 -2.66 -27.23
CA ALA A 102 -4.95 -3.52 -26.43
C ALA A 102 -6.35 -3.69 -27.08
N VAL A 103 -6.92 -2.59 -27.59
CA VAL A 103 -8.22 -2.64 -28.29
C VAL A 103 -8.17 -3.52 -29.54
N VAL A 104 -7.10 -3.41 -30.34
CA VAL A 104 -6.93 -4.25 -31.53
C VAL A 104 -6.78 -5.73 -31.15
N ALA A 105 -6.05 -6.03 -30.08
CA ALA A 105 -5.92 -7.41 -29.58
C ALA A 105 -7.30 -8.00 -29.22
N ASP A 106 -8.15 -7.25 -28.52
CA ASP A 106 -9.51 -7.69 -28.19
C ASP A 106 -10.37 -7.90 -29.44
N ILE A 107 -10.30 -6.99 -30.43
CA ILE A 107 -11.03 -7.14 -31.71
C ILE A 107 -10.61 -8.43 -32.43
N VAL A 108 -9.30 -8.71 -32.48
CA VAL A 108 -8.77 -9.94 -33.10
C VAL A 108 -9.23 -11.17 -32.33
N ASP A 109 -9.19 -11.14 -31.00
CA ASP A 109 -9.67 -12.24 -30.15
C ASP A 109 -11.17 -12.51 -30.32
N VAL A 110 -11.98 -11.48 -30.54
CA VAL A 110 -13.40 -11.63 -30.89
C VAL A 110 -13.56 -12.21 -32.29
N ALA A 111 -12.85 -11.68 -33.30
CA ALA A 111 -12.94 -12.13 -34.69
C ALA A 111 -12.52 -13.60 -34.88
N LEU A 112 -11.56 -14.08 -34.09
CA LEU A 112 -11.09 -15.48 -34.10
C LEU A 112 -11.97 -16.42 -33.25
N GLY A 113 -12.96 -15.90 -32.53
CA GLY A 113 -13.82 -16.68 -31.64
C GLY A 113 -13.17 -17.09 -30.30
N ASN A 114 -11.97 -16.57 -29.99
CA ASN A 114 -11.28 -16.82 -28.72
C ASN A 114 -12.07 -16.23 -27.54
N ALA A 115 -12.59 -15.01 -27.71
CA ALA A 115 -13.33 -14.32 -26.67
C ALA A 115 -14.57 -15.10 -26.23
N GLN A 116 -15.35 -15.63 -27.19
CA GLN A 116 -16.55 -16.43 -26.90
C GLN A 116 -16.21 -17.70 -26.10
N ARG A 117 -15.19 -18.45 -26.54
CA ARG A 117 -14.73 -19.65 -25.82
C ARG A 117 -14.26 -19.31 -24.41
N ARG A 118 -13.51 -18.22 -24.22
CA ARG A 118 -13.10 -17.76 -22.89
C ARG A 118 -14.31 -17.42 -22.02
N PHE A 119 -15.32 -16.75 -22.58
CA PHE A 119 -16.55 -16.41 -21.86
C PHE A 119 -17.31 -17.63 -21.35
N GLU A 120 -17.48 -18.62 -22.23
CA GLU A 120 -18.17 -19.88 -21.93
C GLU A 120 -17.43 -20.72 -20.87
N HIS A 121 -16.09 -20.70 -20.86
CA HIS A 121 -15.30 -21.60 -20.02
C HIS A 121 -14.72 -21.00 -18.74
N LEU A 122 -14.39 -19.70 -18.71
CA LEU A 122 -13.77 -19.10 -17.52
C LEU A 122 -14.79 -18.87 -16.41
N GLY A 123 -15.99 -18.41 -16.75
CA GLY A 123 -17.05 -18.12 -15.76
C GLY A 123 -16.70 -17.04 -14.72
N VAL A 124 -15.64 -16.25 -14.94
CA VAL A 124 -15.17 -15.21 -14.02
C VAL A 124 -15.74 -13.86 -14.45
N TRP A 125 -17.02 -13.64 -14.18
CA TRP A 125 -17.75 -12.45 -14.62
C TRP A 125 -18.44 -11.77 -13.43
N PRO A 126 -18.37 -10.43 -13.29
CA PRO A 126 -18.96 -9.73 -12.16
C PRO A 126 -20.45 -10.03 -11.93
N ASP A 127 -21.22 -10.26 -12.98
CA ASP A 127 -22.64 -10.56 -12.95
C ASP A 127 -22.97 -12.05 -12.69
N LEU A 128 -21.99 -12.94 -12.82
CA LEU A 128 -22.18 -14.38 -12.69
C LEU A 128 -21.49 -14.99 -11.46
N CYS A 129 -20.50 -14.30 -10.89
CA CYS A 129 -19.79 -14.75 -9.71
C CYS A 129 -20.42 -14.26 -8.40
N GLU A 130 -20.34 -15.11 -7.38
CA GLU A 130 -20.61 -14.70 -6.00
C GLU A 130 -19.66 -13.56 -5.56
N PRO A 131 -20.12 -12.66 -4.67
CA PRO A 131 -19.27 -11.61 -4.09
C PRO A 131 -18.07 -12.20 -3.36
N ALA A 132 -16.91 -11.54 -3.49
CA ALA A 132 -15.74 -11.85 -2.70
C ALA A 132 -15.99 -11.51 -1.22
N LYS A 133 -15.48 -12.35 -0.30
CA LYS A 133 -15.40 -11.98 1.11
C LYS A 133 -14.26 -10.98 1.26
N VAL A 134 -14.55 -9.77 1.72
CA VAL A 134 -13.55 -8.71 1.87
C VAL A 134 -13.13 -8.59 3.33
N VAL A 135 -11.83 -8.47 3.57
CA VAL A 135 -11.28 -8.21 4.91
C VAL A 135 -11.63 -6.77 5.31
N PRO A 136 -12.23 -6.53 6.49
CA PRO A 136 -12.46 -5.18 6.99
C PRO A 136 -11.16 -4.39 7.06
N ASN A 137 -11.19 -3.09 6.74
CA ASN A 137 -9.97 -2.26 6.70
C ASN A 137 -9.22 -2.28 8.02
N ASP A 138 -9.93 -2.20 9.14
CA ASP A 138 -9.35 -2.19 10.48
C ASP A 138 -8.54 -3.47 10.79
N ASP A 139 -8.89 -4.58 10.15
CA ASP A 139 -8.24 -5.89 10.31
C ASP A 139 -7.05 -6.08 9.34
N ILE A 140 -6.87 -5.18 8.36
CA ILE A 140 -5.73 -5.26 7.44
C ILE A 140 -4.46 -4.98 8.23
N ARG A 141 -3.49 -5.89 8.09
CA ARG A 141 -2.20 -5.79 8.76
C ARG A 141 -1.15 -5.25 7.79
N SER A 142 -0.34 -4.30 8.25
CA SER A 142 0.77 -3.72 7.51
C SER A 142 1.83 -3.19 8.47
N ARG A 143 3.03 -2.91 7.96
CA ARG A 143 4.01 -2.06 8.65
C ARG A 143 3.72 -0.61 8.32
N TYR A 144 4.11 0.31 9.19
CA TYR A 144 3.81 1.72 8.99
C TYR A 144 5.07 2.56 9.17
N TYR A 145 5.20 3.57 8.33
CA TYR A 145 6.03 4.75 8.54
C TYR A 145 5.14 5.82 9.18
N LEU A 146 5.59 6.40 10.29
CA LEU A 146 4.93 7.50 10.99
C LEU A 146 5.86 8.72 11.00
N HIS A 147 5.32 9.88 10.69
CA HIS A 147 5.97 11.17 10.85
C HIS A 147 5.19 12.00 11.86
N VAL A 148 5.75 12.11 13.06
CA VAL A 148 5.20 12.90 14.16
C VAL A 148 5.97 14.21 14.25
N THR A 149 5.30 15.35 14.05
CA THR A 149 5.89 16.66 14.37
C THR A 149 5.69 16.96 15.84
N CYS A 150 6.76 16.94 16.63
CA CYS A 150 6.70 17.03 18.09
C CYS A 150 7.57 18.15 18.66
N ALA A 151 7.36 18.50 19.93
CA ALA A 151 8.25 19.39 20.67
C ALA A 151 9.66 18.77 20.80
N ASP A 152 10.69 19.61 20.80
CA ASP A 152 12.03 19.21 21.19
C ASP A 152 12.12 19.08 22.73
N SER A 153 11.58 17.98 23.26
CA SER A 153 11.66 17.65 24.68
C SER A 153 12.07 16.17 24.92
N PRO A 154 12.81 15.87 26.00
CA PRO A 154 13.36 14.53 26.24
C PRO A 154 12.32 13.42 26.44
N ASP A 155 11.07 13.77 26.75
CA ASP A 155 10.01 12.84 27.12
C ASP A 155 9.11 12.42 25.96
N VAL A 156 9.20 13.10 24.80
CA VAL A 156 8.32 12.86 23.65
C VAL A 156 8.33 11.40 23.19
N LEU A 157 9.53 10.82 23.01
CA LEU A 157 9.65 9.45 22.53
C LEU A 157 9.01 8.46 23.50
N ALA A 158 9.17 8.68 24.82
CA ALA A 158 8.58 7.81 25.83
C ALA A 158 7.04 7.86 25.79
N GLN A 159 6.45 9.05 25.64
CA GLN A 159 5.00 9.21 25.52
C GLN A 159 4.46 8.51 24.25
N ILE A 160 5.09 8.75 23.09
CA ILE A 160 4.65 8.14 21.83
C ILE A 160 4.82 6.62 21.85
N ALA A 161 5.96 6.12 22.34
CA ALA A 161 6.20 4.68 22.44
C ALA A 161 5.22 4.00 23.41
N HIS A 162 4.82 4.68 24.49
CA HIS A 162 3.80 4.18 25.40
C HIS A 162 2.45 4.00 24.69
N VAL A 163 2.01 5.01 23.93
CA VAL A 163 0.76 4.93 23.16
C VAL A 163 0.83 3.81 22.13
N LEU A 164 1.90 3.72 21.33
CA LEU A 164 2.06 2.64 20.35
C LEU A 164 2.01 1.25 21.02
N GLY A 165 2.69 1.07 22.15
CA GLY A 165 2.64 -0.17 22.92
C GLY A 165 1.26 -0.50 23.49
N ALA A 166 0.49 0.50 23.92
CA ALA A 166 -0.87 0.31 24.43
C ALA A 166 -1.85 -0.17 23.34
N HIS A 167 -1.58 0.14 22.07
CA HIS A 167 -2.33 -0.34 20.90
C HIS A 167 -1.70 -1.58 20.23
N ASP A 168 -0.79 -2.29 20.90
CA ASP A 168 -0.10 -3.49 20.37
C ASP A 168 0.68 -3.23 19.08
N ILE A 169 1.37 -2.09 19.00
CA ILE A 169 2.19 -1.69 17.85
C ILE A 169 3.66 -1.72 18.25
N GLY A 170 4.39 -2.71 17.75
CA GLY A 170 5.84 -2.79 17.94
C GLY A 170 6.59 -1.75 17.09
N ILE A 171 7.60 -1.11 17.68
CA ILE A 171 8.50 -0.18 16.99
C ILE A 171 9.67 -0.95 16.38
N ALA A 172 9.91 -0.75 15.08
CA ALA A 172 11.03 -1.35 14.36
C ALA A 172 12.25 -0.42 14.30
N SER A 173 12.04 0.90 14.10
CA SER A 173 13.11 1.90 14.09
C SER A 173 12.57 3.28 14.44
N VAL A 174 13.43 4.12 15.01
CA VAL A 174 13.15 5.52 15.35
C VAL A 174 14.30 6.39 14.84
N LEU A 175 13.96 7.49 14.17
CA LEU A 175 14.90 8.49 13.68
C LEU A 175 14.34 9.87 14.03
N GLN A 176 15.09 10.66 14.79
CA GLN A 176 14.74 12.05 15.10
C GLN A 176 15.66 12.97 14.31
N HIS A 177 15.09 13.86 13.49
CA HIS A 177 15.89 14.85 12.76
C HIS A 177 15.93 16.19 13.49
N GLU A 178 16.88 17.02 13.10
CA GLU A 178 16.94 18.41 13.49
C GLU A 178 15.70 19.19 13.00
N PRO A 179 15.39 20.34 13.64
CA PRO A 179 14.28 21.18 13.20
C PRO A 179 14.41 21.56 11.72
N LEU A 180 13.31 21.37 10.97
CA LEU A 180 13.24 21.70 9.54
C LEU A 180 13.39 23.21 9.27
N THR A 181 13.01 24.02 10.25
CA THR A 181 13.19 25.48 10.24
C THR A 181 14.13 25.87 11.37
N PRO A 182 15.22 26.60 11.09
CA PRO A 182 16.13 27.09 12.11
C PRO A 182 15.39 27.89 13.20
N GLY A 183 15.59 27.52 14.47
CA GLY A 183 14.94 28.16 15.62
C GLY A 183 13.52 27.68 15.92
N SER A 184 12.98 26.71 15.15
CA SER A 184 11.73 26.02 15.50
C SER A 184 11.96 25.07 16.69
N GLN A 185 11.03 25.09 17.64
CA GLN A 185 10.98 24.10 18.73
C GLN A 185 10.24 22.80 18.33
N ALA A 186 9.80 22.70 17.06
CA ALA A 186 9.20 21.52 16.51
C ALA A 186 10.22 20.72 15.69
N VAL A 187 10.39 19.46 16.05
CA VAL A 187 11.29 18.50 15.41
C VAL A 187 10.47 17.35 14.81
N PRO A 188 10.86 16.81 13.65
CA PRO A 188 10.23 15.63 13.09
C PRO A 188 10.80 14.36 13.76
N LEU A 189 9.90 13.53 14.25
CA LEU A 189 10.19 12.19 14.75
C LEU A 189 9.60 11.18 13.77
N VAL A 190 10.49 10.41 13.16
CA VAL A 190 10.14 9.34 12.22
C VAL A 190 10.20 8.00 12.92
N ILE A 191 9.12 7.22 12.81
CA ILE A 191 9.01 5.89 13.41
C ILE A 191 8.62 4.91 12.31
N THR A 192 9.26 3.75 12.27
CA THR A 192 8.74 2.61 11.50
C THR A 192 8.30 1.52 12.45
N THR A 193 7.22 0.83 12.12
CA THR A 193 6.61 -0.20 12.97
C THR A 193 6.87 -1.61 12.44
N TYR A 194 6.72 -2.60 13.31
CA TYR A 194 6.40 -3.96 12.88
C TYR A 194 4.95 -4.03 12.39
N GLU A 195 4.53 -5.22 11.95
CA GLU A 195 3.20 -5.42 11.41
C GLU A 195 2.13 -5.24 12.50
N ALA A 196 1.18 -4.34 12.25
CA ALA A 196 0.04 -4.06 13.13
C ALA A 196 -1.25 -3.94 12.32
N ALA A 197 -2.38 -4.12 12.99
CA ALA A 197 -3.70 -3.92 12.41
C ALA A 197 -4.00 -2.43 12.21
N GLU A 198 -4.66 -2.07 11.12
CA GLU A 198 -4.95 -0.68 10.77
C GLU A 198 -5.88 0.01 11.78
N GLY A 199 -6.80 -0.74 12.39
CA GLY A 199 -7.66 -0.25 13.46
C GLY A 199 -6.85 0.19 14.68
N ASN A 200 -5.84 -0.59 15.06
CA ASN A 200 -4.91 -0.26 16.16
C ASN A 200 -4.10 0.99 15.84
N LEU A 201 -3.57 1.09 14.61
CA LEU A 201 -2.86 2.29 14.17
C LEU A 201 -3.75 3.52 14.27
N THR A 202 -4.98 3.44 13.74
CA THR A 202 -5.91 4.55 13.74
C THR A 202 -6.26 4.98 15.16
N GLY A 203 -6.40 4.03 16.09
CA GLY A 203 -6.55 4.30 17.52
C GLY A 203 -5.33 5.04 18.11
N ALA A 204 -4.13 4.51 17.87
CA ALA A 204 -2.89 5.09 18.36
C ALA A 204 -2.65 6.51 17.83
N LEU A 205 -2.90 6.74 16.53
CA LEU A 205 -2.72 8.06 15.90
C LEU A 205 -3.64 9.12 16.53
N LYS A 206 -4.90 8.77 16.85
CA LYS A 206 -5.82 9.69 17.54
C LYS A 206 -5.29 10.10 18.91
N GLU A 207 -4.69 9.17 19.64
CA GLU A 207 -4.14 9.42 20.97
C GLU A 207 -2.82 10.20 20.90
N ILE A 208 -1.93 9.84 19.96
CA ILE A 208 -0.68 10.59 19.68
C ILE A 208 -0.98 12.04 19.29
N ASP A 209 -1.96 12.27 18.42
CA ASP A 209 -2.36 13.60 17.97
C ASP A 209 -2.98 14.46 19.09
N ALA A 210 -3.48 13.83 20.15
CA ALA A 210 -4.01 14.51 21.33
C ALA A 210 -2.95 14.84 22.40
N LEU A 211 -1.73 14.31 22.27
CA LEU A 211 -0.65 14.58 23.23
C LEU A 211 -0.20 16.05 23.16
N PRO A 212 0.07 16.72 24.30
CA PRO A 212 0.55 18.10 24.32
C PRO A 212 1.90 18.32 23.60
N VAL A 213 2.69 17.26 23.49
CA VAL A 213 3.99 17.25 22.81
C VAL A 213 3.84 17.26 21.29
N THR A 214 2.72 16.78 20.75
CA THR A 214 2.45 16.72 19.31
C THR A 214 1.96 18.08 18.81
N LYS A 215 2.59 18.62 17.77
CA LYS A 215 2.34 19.98 17.27
C LYS A 215 1.47 20.03 16.03
N ARG A 216 1.40 18.93 15.28
CA ARG A 216 0.60 18.78 14.06
C ARG A 216 0.08 17.36 13.98
N ARG A 217 -0.98 17.18 13.19
CA ARG A 217 -1.53 15.86 12.89
C ARG A 217 -0.43 14.95 12.34
N THR A 218 -0.29 13.77 12.93
CA THR A 218 0.67 12.75 12.53
C THR A 218 0.35 12.26 11.13
N PHE A 219 1.38 12.17 10.29
CA PHE A 219 1.26 11.60 8.97
C PHE A 219 1.77 10.15 8.96
N PHE A 220 1.19 9.30 8.14
CA PHE A 220 1.63 7.92 8.01
C PHE A 220 1.58 7.41 6.56
N ILE A 221 2.44 6.45 6.27
CA ILE A 221 2.45 5.69 5.01
C ILE A 221 2.59 4.21 5.33
N ARG A 222 1.82 3.37 4.64
CA ARG A 222 1.94 1.91 4.74
C ARG A 222 3.25 1.45 4.10
N ILE A 223 4.00 0.58 4.76
CA ILE A 223 5.18 -0.07 4.21
C ILE A 223 4.73 -1.45 3.71
N VAL A 224 4.96 -1.71 2.43
CA VAL A 224 4.60 -2.96 1.77
C VAL A 224 5.86 -3.77 1.59
N ASP A 225 5.89 -4.91 2.26
CA ASP A 225 6.95 -5.90 2.15
C ASP A 225 6.76 -6.81 0.95
N GLU A 226 7.86 -7.38 0.51
CA GLU A 226 7.83 -8.43 -0.50
C GLU A 226 7.16 -9.68 0.08
N HIS A 227 6.30 -10.31 -0.72
CA HIS A 227 5.70 -11.57 -0.31
C HIS A 227 6.80 -12.63 -0.22
N PRO A 228 6.93 -13.35 0.91
CA PRO A 228 7.96 -14.37 1.05
C PRO A 228 7.76 -15.46 0.00
N GLU A 229 8.81 -15.80 -0.73
CA GLU A 229 8.77 -16.93 -1.67
C GLU A 229 8.68 -18.24 -0.89
N PRO A 230 7.84 -19.20 -1.33
CA PRO A 230 7.88 -20.55 -0.78
C PRO A 230 9.27 -21.13 -1.02
N GLN A 231 9.93 -21.58 0.06
CA GLN A 231 11.16 -22.36 -0.05
C GLN A 231 10.77 -23.76 -0.56
N PHE A 232 11.17 -24.08 -1.79
CA PHE A 232 11.01 -25.41 -2.39
C PHE A 232 12.21 -26.31 -2.09
#